data_AF-A0A2B0Y921-F1
#
_entry.id   AF-A0A2B0Y921-F1
#
_cell.length_a   1.000
_cell.length_b   1.000
_cell.length_c   1.000
_cell.angle_alpha   90.00
_cell.angle_beta   90.00
_cell.angle_gamma   90.00
#
_symmetry.space_group_name_H-M   'P 1'
#
loop_
_entity.id
_entity.type
_entity.pdbx_description
1 polymer ?
#
loop_
_entity_poly.entity_id
_entity_poly.type
_entity_poly.pdbx_seq_one_letter_code
_entity_poly.pdbx_strand_id
1 'polypeptide(L)'
;MKRLYGKLVGGIVAIGLLAGCDSSMKSVKEKEVCKTEEECVEIGDNTLQKVYEKIDGLSELEAVEDYDIEEHESADMKEAEQKKDDDESYFFLASYYIDGDEIVDPYFEKIERKRLNKVFAEDKEAKEEVLQQRQDRGYHEDLWDMYRTLIPAKYRGNITEFDLITDGYDGVVAHVMPSMENPKDWTLSLDTLDSAVNIDEVMKTLIHETAHVLTLGHKQIPVDENYVKAFEEDKDISTYRNKCGNLFLQEGCAKEKSYINQFYNAFWKPIEQEWTEKKVEESEETQIEFFKEKQDEFVSQYGTTNVAEDIADTFTAFILQDSKKVKEGSELKYKKIAFFYQFPELVRMRAEVLSGLYDVSKTIEQ
;
A
#
# COMPACT_ATOMS: atom_id res chain seq x y z
N MET A 1 28.41 13.41 -7.36
CA MET A 1 29.16 14.50 -8.02
C MET A 1 28.55 15.84 -7.62
N LYS A 2 29.39 16.85 -7.34
CA LYS A 2 29.02 18.17 -6.79
C LYS A 2 28.31 19.07 -7.82
N ARG A 3 27.33 19.85 -7.32
CA ARG A 3 26.92 21.24 -7.66
C ARG A 3 26.91 21.68 -9.13
N LEU A 4 25.76 22.22 -9.57
CA LEU A 4 25.66 23.52 -10.27
C LEU A 4 24.18 23.92 -10.45
N TYR A 5 23.67 24.78 -9.55
CA TYR A 5 22.47 25.59 -9.82
C TYR A 5 22.88 27.06 -9.82
N GLY A 6 22.81 27.66 -11.01
CA GLY A 6 23.05 29.08 -11.26
C GLY A 6 21.73 29.79 -11.51
N LYS A 7 21.51 30.88 -10.76
CA LYS A 7 20.39 31.81 -10.89
C LYS A 7 20.34 32.46 -12.28
N LEU A 8 19.14 32.59 -12.86
CA LEU A 8 18.82 33.74 -13.71
C LEU A 8 17.34 34.10 -13.62
N VAL A 9 17.10 35.35 -13.24
CA VAL A 9 15.82 36.04 -13.11
C VAL A 9 15.57 36.83 -14.39
N GLY A 10 14.34 36.81 -14.90
CA GLY A 10 13.74 37.98 -15.57
C GLY A 10 13.06 37.70 -16.91
N GLY A 11 11.75 37.97 -16.98
CA GLY A 11 11.05 38.25 -18.24
C GLY A 11 9.57 37.88 -18.26
N ILE A 12 8.72 38.75 -17.70
CA ILE A 12 7.26 38.70 -17.89
C ILE A 12 6.92 39.03 -19.36
N VAL A 13 6.18 38.15 -20.03
CA VAL A 13 5.34 38.51 -21.18
C VAL A 13 3.99 37.83 -21.02
N ALA A 14 2.98 38.63 -20.65
CA ALA A 14 1.59 38.25 -20.66
C ALA A 14 1.05 38.35 -22.09
N ILE A 15 0.54 37.25 -22.63
CA ILE A 15 -0.40 37.26 -23.76
C ILE A 15 -1.53 36.30 -23.39
N GLY A 16 -2.71 36.87 -23.13
CA GLY A 16 -3.93 36.13 -22.92
C GLY A 16 -4.45 35.54 -24.22
N LEU A 17 -4.89 34.29 -24.15
CA LEU A 17 -5.84 33.71 -25.07
C LEU A 17 -6.89 32.96 -24.23
N LEU A 18 -8.10 33.52 -24.25
CA LEU A 18 -9.31 32.88 -23.79
C LEU A 18 -9.66 31.76 -24.77
N ALA A 19 -9.68 30.52 -24.29
CA ALA A 19 -10.44 29.44 -24.87
C ALA A 19 -10.97 28.60 -23.70
N GLY A 20 -12.29 28.63 -23.52
CA GLY A 20 -12.96 27.86 -22.49
C GLY A 20 -12.94 26.38 -22.83
N CYS A 21 -12.49 25.59 -21.87
CA CYS A 21 -13.04 24.26 -21.63
C CYS A 21 -13.66 24.33 -20.23
N ASP A 22 -14.94 24.01 -20.18
CA ASP A 22 -15.76 23.94 -18.98
C ASP A 22 -15.25 22.77 -18.12
N SER A 23 -14.17 23.03 -17.36
CA SER A 23 -13.75 22.18 -16.26
C SER A 23 -14.76 22.38 -15.15
N SER A 24 -15.81 21.57 -15.14
CA SER A 24 -16.59 21.39 -13.93
C SER A 24 -15.72 20.59 -12.97
N MET A 25 -14.82 21.28 -12.26
CA MET A 25 -14.23 20.82 -11.01
C MET A 25 -15.37 20.46 -10.07
N LYS A 26 -15.82 19.21 -10.12
CA LYS A 26 -16.45 18.62 -8.95
C LYS A 26 -15.30 18.27 -8.03
N SER A 27 -14.95 19.19 -7.13
CA SER A 27 -14.34 18.78 -5.86
C SER A 27 -15.13 17.56 -5.40
N VAL A 28 -14.50 16.40 -5.29
CA VAL A 28 -15.16 15.23 -4.70
C VAL A 28 -15.50 15.67 -3.28
N LYS A 29 -16.75 16.08 -3.09
CA LYS A 29 -17.30 16.47 -1.79
C LYS A 29 -16.96 15.35 -0.82
N GLU A 30 -16.61 15.69 0.41
CA GLU A 30 -16.51 14.72 1.51
C GLU A 30 -17.66 13.72 1.37
N LYS A 31 -17.32 12.46 1.03
CA LYS A 31 -18.29 11.37 0.89
C LYS A 31 -18.73 11.02 2.30
N GLU A 32 -19.59 11.83 2.91
CA GLU A 32 -20.19 11.50 4.20
C GLU A 32 -21.32 10.50 3.96
N VAL A 33 -20.99 9.21 3.97
CA VAL A 33 -21.90 8.11 3.59
C VAL A 33 -22.88 7.72 4.71
N CYS A 34 -22.50 7.96 5.97
CA CYS A 34 -23.22 7.55 7.17
C CYS A 34 -22.95 8.54 8.32
N LYS A 35 -23.79 8.56 9.37
CA LYS A 35 -23.68 9.46 10.53
C LYS A 35 -23.42 8.77 11.85
N THR A 36 -24.00 7.59 12.08
CA THR A 36 -23.75 6.79 13.29
C THR A 36 -22.93 5.55 12.95
N GLU A 37 -22.30 4.96 13.97
CA GLU A 37 -21.50 3.73 13.80
C GLU A 37 -22.35 2.59 13.26
N GLU A 38 -23.55 2.38 13.81
CA GLU A 38 -24.46 1.31 13.36
C GLU A 38 -24.89 1.51 11.90
N GLU A 39 -25.18 2.75 11.51
CA GLU A 39 -25.52 3.10 10.13
C GLU A 39 -24.34 2.85 9.19
N CYS A 40 -23.10 3.18 9.61
CA CYS A 40 -21.90 2.92 8.82
C CYS A 40 -21.66 1.43 8.61
N VAL A 41 -21.86 0.59 9.64
CA VAL A 41 -21.73 -0.86 9.51
C VAL A 41 -22.77 -1.42 8.53
N GLU A 42 -24.04 -1.04 8.69
CA GLU A 42 -25.13 -1.51 7.82
C GLU A 42 -24.94 -1.07 6.36
N ILE A 43 -24.60 0.19 6.12
CA ILE A 43 -24.33 0.69 4.77
C ILE A 43 -23.08 0.03 4.17
N GLY A 44 -22.03 -0.15 4.97
CA GLY A 44 -20.80 -0.82 4.57
C GLY A 44 -21.08 -2.25 4.10
N ASP A 45 -21.73 -3.06 4.93
CA ASP A 45 -22.03 -4.46 4.58
C ASP A 45 -22.96 -4.58 3.36
N ASN A 46 -24.00 -3.74 3.29
CA ASN A 46 -24.87 -3.70 2.11
C ASN A 46 -24.15 -3.29 0.83
N THR A 47 -23.10 -2.48 0.93
CA THR A 47 -22.27 -2.06 -0.21
C THR A 47 -21.29 -3.17 -0.60
N LEU A 48 -20.67 -3.81 0.39
CA LEU A 48 -19.76 -4.94 0.20
C LEU A 48 -20.42 -6.08 -0.58
N GLN A 49 -21.67 -6.44 -0.25
CA GLN A 49 -22.40 -7.47 -1.00
C GLN A 49 -22.56 -7.12 -2.50
N LYS A 50 -22.74 -5.85 -2.84
CA LYS A 50 -22.81 -5.39 -4.25
C LYS A 50 -21.46 -5.38 -4.94
N VAL A 51 -20.38 -5.17 -4.18
CA VAL A 51 -19.01 -5.22 -4.69
C VAL A 51 -18.66 -6.66 -5.06
N TYR A 52 -19.00 -7.64 -4.22
CA TYR A 52 -18.76 -9.06 -4.51
C TYR A 52 -19.50 -9.57 -5.75
N GLU A 53 -20.65 -8.99 -6.09
CA GLU A 53 -21.34 -9.32 -7.35
C GLU A 53 -20.58 -8.84 -8.60
N LYS A 54 -19.57 -7.98 -8.44
CA LYS A 54 -18.88 -7.30 -9.55
C LYS A 54 -17.39 -7.61 -9.62
N ILE A 55 -16.74 -7.84 -8.48
CA ILE A 55 -15.32 -8.19 -8.38
C ILE A 55 -15.23 -9.48 -7.57
N ASP A 56 -14.86 -10.56 -8.24
CA ASP A 56 -14.69 -11.87 -7.62
C ASP A 56 -13.42 -11.91 -6.74
N GLY A 57 -13.31 -12.87 -5.82
CA GLY A 57 -12.11 -13.07 -5.01
C GLY A 57 -11.83 -12.04 -3.89
N LEU A 58 -12.54 -10.91 -3.83
CA LEU A 58 -12.34 -9.90 -2.76
C LEU A 58 -12.71 -10.39 -1.34
N SER A 59 -13.61 -11.36 -1.25
CA SER A 59 -14.15 -11.84 0.04
C SER A 59 -13.31 -12.92 0.72
N GLU A 60 -12.34 -13.47 -0.01
CA GLU A 60 -11.58 -14.63 0.40
C GLU A 60 -10.42 -14.20 1.29
N LEU A 61 -10.36 -14.80 2.49
CA LEU A 61 -9.14 -14.76 3.30
C LEU A 61 -8.26 -15.89 2.81
N GLU A 62 -6.95 -15.69 2.85
CA GLU A 62 -5.99 -16.68 2.41
C GLU A 62 -6.18 -17.98 3.21
N ALA A 63 -6.32 -19.09 2.49
CA ALA A 63 -6.36 -20.41 3.07
C ALA A 63 -4.96 -21.01 3.02
N VAL A 64 -4.66 -21.91 3.96
CA VAL A 64 -3.43 -22.69 3.88
C VAL A 64 -3.51 -23.59 2.65
N GLU A 65 -2.61 -23.38 1.69
CA GLU A 65 -2.39 -24.33 0.61
C GLU A 65 -1.38 -25.41 1.07
N ASP A 66 -1.67 -26.68 0.76
CA ASP A 66 -0.78 -27.80 1.00
C ASP A 66 0.38 -27.74 -0.02
N TYR A 67 1.34 -26.84 0.18
CA TYR A 67 2.60 -26.85 -0.57
C TYR A 67 3.49 -28.02 -0.11
N ASP A 68 3.95 -28.86 -1.04
CA ASP A 68 4.90 -29.95 -0.80
C ASP A 68 6.32 -29.39 -0.56
N ILE A 69 6.83 -29.55 0.66
CA ILE A 69 8.09 -28.95 1.15
C ILE A 69 9.35 -29.51 0.46
N GLU A 70 9.28 -30.70 -0.19
CA GLU A 70 10.44 -31.34 -0.82
C GLU A 70 11.02 -30.60 -2.05
N GLU A 71 10.31 -29.63 -2.64
CA GLU A 71 10.84 -28.78 -3.73
C GLU A 71 11.69 -27.58 -3.25
N HIS A 72 11.68 -27.26 -1.95
CA HIS A 72 12.16 -25.98 -1.41
C HIS A 72 13.65 -25.90 -1.01
N GLU A 73 14.35 -27.01 -0.73
CA GLU A 73 15.83 -26.95 -0.54
C GLU A 73 16.58 -26.46 -1.80
N SER A 74 15.92 -26.50 -2.97
CA SER A 74 16.40 -25.93 -4.24
C SER A 74 16.04 -24.45 -4.46
N ALA A 75 15.23 -23.86 -3.56
CA ALA A 75 14.65 -22.53 -3.67
C ALA A 75 15.50 -21.45 -2.98
N ASP A 76 16.22 -21.72 -1.88
CA ASP A 76 17.07 -20.73 -1.20
C ASP A 76 18.18 -20.15 -2.10
N MET A 77 18.75 -20.97 -2.99
CA MET A 77 19.70 -20.48 -4.01
C MET A 77 19.00 -19.69 -5.12
N LYS A 78 17.73 -20.01 -5.42
CA LYS A 78 16.92 -19.27 -6.39
C LYS A 78 16.45 -17.94 -5.80
N GLU A 79 16.14 -17.84 -4.52
CA GLU A 79 15.65 -16.61 -3.87
C GLU A 79 16.72 -15.49 -3.88
N ALA A 80 18.00 -15.82 -3.73
CA ALA A 80 19.10 -14.87 -3.85
C ALA A 80 19.46 -14.49 -5.30
N GLU A 81 19.09 -15.33 -6.28
CA GLU A 81 19.14 -15.01 -7.72
C GLU A 81 17.91 -14.19 -8.13
N GLN A 82 16.73 -14.50 -7.58
CA GLN A 82 15.45 -13.82 -7.77
C GLN A 82 15.48 -12.40 -7.19
N LYS A 83 15.93 -12.18 -5.94
CA LYS A 83 16.14 -10.83 -5.38
C LYS A 83 17.10 -9.96 -6.21
N LYS A 84 18.06 -10.56 -6.94
CA LYS A 84 18.93 -9.83 -7.88
C LYS A 84 18.27 -9.55 -9.22
N ASP A 85 17.42 -10.47 -9.68
CA ASP A 85 16.63 -10.30 -10.90
C ASP A 85 15.49 -9.29 -10.68
N ASP A 86 14.88 -9.23 -9.48
CA ASP A 86 13.84 -8.29 -9.04
C ASP A 86 14.36 -6.84 -9.02
N ASP A 87 15.56 -6.61 -8.45
CA ASP A 87 16.24 -5.30 -8.50
C ASP A 87 16.59 -4.87 -9.94
N GLU A 88 16.84 -5.83 -10.85
CA GLU A 88 17.10 -5.56 -12.26
C GLU A 88 15.82 -5.36 -13.09
N SER A 89 14.73 -6.01 -12.72
CA SER A 89 13.42 -5.94 -13.38
C SER A 89 12.62 -4.72 -12.95
N TYR A 90 12.87 -4.14 -11.78
CA TYR A 90 12.18 -2.94 -11.32
C TYR A 90 12.54 -1.68 -12.13
N PHE A 91 11.56 -1.10 -12.81
CA PHE A 91 11.64 0.15 -13.58
C PHE A 91 10.77 1.25 -12.98
N PHE A 92 11.41 2.35 -12.58
CA PHE A 92 10.73 3.61 -12.37
C PHE A 92 10.39 4.27 -13.71
N LEU A 93 9.13 4.63 -13.93
CA LEU A 93 8.65 5.20 -15.20
C LEU A 93 8.42 6.70 -15.09
N ALA A 94 7.66 7.12 -14.09
CA ALA A 94 7.29 8.51 -13.86
C ALA A 94 7.01 8.81 -12.38
N SER A 95 7.13 10.08 -12.01
CA SER A 95 6.74 10.62 -10.70
C SER A 95 5.86 11.85 -10.90
N TYR A 96 4.92 12.06 -9.98
CA TYR A 96 4.06 13.23 -9.94
C TYR A 96 3.98 13.79 -8.52
N TYR A 97 3.92 15.11 -8.41
CA TYR A 97 3.44 15.75 -7.18
C TYR A 97 1.91 15.76 -7.16
N ILE A 98 1.32 15.76 -5.97
CA ILE A 98 -0.12 15.90 -5.78
C ILE A 98 -0.43 17.33 -5.33
N ASP A 99 -1.14 18.08 -6.18
CA ASP A 99 -1.68 19.41 -5.83
C ASP A 99 -3.20 19.33 -5.68
N GLY A 100 -3.66 19.39 -4.43
CA GLY A 100 -5.05 19.18 -4.08
C GLY A 100 -5.45 17.73 -4.31
N ASP A 101 -6.10 17.45 -5.44
CA ASP A 101 -6.57 16.11 -5.79
C ASP A 101 -6.12 15.66 -7.19
N GLU A 102 -5.19 16.41 -7.79
CA GLU A 102 -4.69 16.21 -9.15
C GLU A 102 -3.19 15.92 -9.11
N ILE A 103 -2.73 15.06 -10.01
CA ILE A 103 -1.30 14.79 -10.24
C ILE A 103 -0.72 15.86 -11.17
N VAL A 104 0.40 16.47 -10.80
CA VAL A 104 1.03 17.60 -11.50
C VAL A 104 2.55 17.40 -11.65
N ASP A 105 3.17 18.24 -12.49
CA ASP A 105 4.63 18.34 -12.66
C ASP A 105 5.35 16.99 -12.87
N PRO A 106 5.04 16.25 -13.96
CA PRO A 106 5.66 14.95 -14.23
C PRO A 106 7.18 15.01 -14.29
N TYR A 107 7.82 14.09 -13.58
CA TYR A 107 9.20 13.68 -13.82
C TYR A 107 9.19 12.30 -14.50
N PHE A 108 9.98 12.12 -15.56
CA PHE A 108 10.09 10.83 -16.25
C PHE A 108 11.53 10.31 -16.15
N GLU A 109 11.71 9.16 -15.50
CA GLU A 109 13.04 8.56 -15.34
C GLU A 109 13.53 7.98 -16.67
N LYS A 110 14.84 7.99 -16.89
CA LYS A 110 15.41 7.50 -18.15
C LYS A 110 15.61 5.98 -18.09
N ILE A 111 14.80 5.24 -18.82
CA ILE A 111 14.98 3.79 -18.96
C ILE A 111 16.31 3.44 -19.66
N GLU A 112 17.12 2.60 -19.02
CA GLU A 112 18.28 1.98 -19.64
C GLU A 112 17.85 0.92 -20.65
N ARG A 113 17.93 1.24 -21.95
CA ARG A 113 17.51 0.33 -23.04
C ARG A 113 18.19 -1.05 -23.02
N LYS A 114 19.42 -1.16 -22.51
CA LYS A 114 20.10 -2.45 -22.40
C LYS A 114 19.43 -3.33 -21.34
N ARG A 115 19.13 -2.77 -20.17
CA ARG A 115 18.41 -3.45 -19.09
C ARG A 115 17.01 -3.82 -19.52
N LEU A 116 16.26 -2.88 -20.10
CA LEU A 116 14.91 -3.15 -20.63
C LEU A 116 14.89 -4.30 -21.66
N ASN A 117 15.83 -4.34 -22.60
CA ASN A 117 15.92 -5.43 -23.57
C ASN A 117 16.35 -6.77 -22.96
N LYS A 118 17.06 -6.74 -21.81
CA LYS A 118 17.48 -7.95 -21.09
C LYS A 118 16.28 -8.53 -20.32
N VAL A 119 15.60 -7.70 -19.53
CA VAL A 119 14.44 -8.10 -18.71
C VAL A 119 13.32 -8.61 -19.61
N PHE A 120 12.94 -7.82 -20.61
CA PHE A 120 11.86 -8.16 -21.54
C PHE A 120 12.38 -8.78 -22.86
N ALA A 121 13.34 -9.71 -22.74
CA ALA A 121 13.90 -10.42 -23.88
C ALA A 121 12.86 -11.37 -24.50
N GLU A 122 12.13 -12.08 -23.64
CA GLU A 122 11.14 -13.09 -24.02
C GLU A 122 9.71 -12.53 -24.10
N ASP A 123 9.41 -11.43 -23.40
CA ASP A 123 8.12 -10.74 -23.47
C ASP A 123 8.23 -9.41 -24.22
N LYS A 124 8.00 -9.47 -25.54
CA LYS A 124 8.07 -8.26 -26.39
C LYS A 124 6.84 -7.37 -26.24
N GLU A 125 5.71 -7.93 -25.85
CA GLU A 125 4.44 -7.22 -25.71
C GLU A 125 4.50 -6.33 -24.47
N ALA A 126 4.84 -6.90 -23.31
CA ALA A 126 5.08 -6.13 -22.08
C ALA A 126 6.11 -5.01 -22.30
N LYS A 127 7.21 -5.28 -23.01
CA LYS A 127 8.19 -4.23 -23.35
C LYS A 127 7.59 -3.06 -24.12
N GLU A 128 6.76 -3.34 -25.11
CA GLU A 128 6.13 -2.31 -25.94
C GLU A 128 5.12 -1.52 -25.10
N GLU A 129 4.35 -2.19 -24.24
CA GLU A 129 3.45 -1.57 -23.27
C GLU A 129 4.17 -0.65 -22.30
N VAL A 130 5.24 -1.10 -21.62
CA VAL A 130 6.04 -0.26 -20.72
C VAL A 130 6.55 1.00 -21.41
N LEU A 131 7.00 0.88 -22.66
CA LEU A 131 7.47 2.03 -23.44
C LEU A 131 6.34 3.00 -23.82
N GLN A 132 5.14 2.49 -24.07
CA GLN A 132 3.95 3.28 -24.37
C GLN A 132 3.41 3.95 -23.11
N GLN A 133 3.14 3.17 -22.07
CA GLN A 133 2.56 3.60 -20.81
C GLN A 133 3.42 4.65 -20.11
N ARG A 134 4.77 4.52 -20.14
CA ARG A 134 5.68 5.48 -19.49
C ARG A 134 5.39 6.96 -19.80
N GLN A 135 4.86 7.29 -20.98
CA GLN A 135 4.53 8.66 -21.35
C GLN A 135 3.04 8.87 -21.63
N ASP A 136 2.20 7.88 -21.31
CA ASP A 136 0.76 7.97 -21.46
C ASP A 136 0.14 8.67 -20.25
N ARG A 137 0.06 9.99 -20.37
CA ARG A 137 -0.52 10.82 -19.31
C ARG A 137 -1.98 10.50 -19.04
N GLY A 138 -2.76 10.10 -20.05
CA GLY A 138 -4.17 9.74 -19.85
C GLY A 138 -4.28 8.49 -18.97
N TYR A 139 -3.45 7.49 -19.26
CA TYR A 139 -3.38 6.28 -18.45
C TYR A 139 -2.96 6.56 -16.99
N HIS A 140 -1.96 7.42 -16.78
CA HIS A 140 -1.55 7.81 -15.42
C HIS A 140 -2.66 8.55 -14.65
N GLU A 141 -3.45 9.37 -15.34
CA GLU A 141 -4.64 10.02 -14.76
C GLU A 141 -5.71 8.99 -14.41
N ASP A 142 -5.95 7.98 -15.25
CA ASP A 142 -6.89 6.90 -14.96
C ASP A 142 -6.48 6.08 -13.72
N LEU A 143 -5.18 5.79 -13.58
CA LEU A 143 -4.63 5.10 -12.40
C LEU A 143 -4.78 5.92 -11.12
N TRP A 144 -4.48 7.22 -11.19
CA TRP A 144 -4.71 8.12 -10.07
C TRP A 144 -6.20 8.27 -9.74
N ASP A 145 -7.05 8.36 -10.76
CA ASP A 145 -8.51 8.45 -10.64
C ASP A 145 -9.10 7.21 -9.97
N MET A 146 -8.55 6.03 -10.26
CA MET A 146 -8.88 4.78 -9.57
C MET A 146 -8.56 4.89 -8.06
N TYR A 147 -7.32 5.26 -7.70
CA TYR A 147 -6.94 5.38 -6.28
C TYR A 147 -7.75 6.45 -5.53
N ARG A 148 -7.91 7.66 -6.09
CA ARG A 148 -8.67 8.73 -5.45
C ARG A 148 -10.17 8.45 -5.36
N THR A 149 -10.70 7.60 -6.23
CA THR A 149 -12.09 7.12 -6.16
C THR A 149 -12.27 6.11 -5.04
N LEU A 150 -11.31 5.19 -4.90
CA LEU A 150 -11.24 4.18 -3.84
C LEU A 150 -11.07 4.82 -2.46
N ILE A 151 -10.08 5.71 -2.31
CA ILE A 151 -9.68 6.31 -1.04
C ILE A 151 -10.05 7.80 -0.99
N PRO A 152 -11.02 8.21 -0.15
CA PRO A 152 -11.38 9.62 0.02
C PRO A 152 -10.20 10.51 0.42
N ALA A 153 -10.14 11.74 -0.12
CA ALA A 153 -9.03 12.69 0.07
C ALA A 153 -8.62 12.90 1.54
N LYS A 154 -9.58 12.90 2.48
CA LYS A 154 -9.31 13.08 3.91
C LYS A 154 -8.46 11.97 4.56
N TYR A 155 -8.38 10.79 3.93
CA TYR A 155 -7.59 9.66 4.42
C TYR A 155 -6.19 9.57 3.78
N ARG A 156 -5.95 10.27 2.67
CA ARG A 156 -4.68 10.26 1.93
C ARG A 156 -3.97 11.61 1.89
N GLY A 157 -4.32 12.53 2.78
CA GLY A 157 -3.72 13.88 2.82
C GLY A 157 -2.23 13.93 3.19
N ASN A 158 -1.61 12.78 3.50
CA ASN A 158 -0.16 12.66 3.68
C ASN A 158 0.53 11.96 2.50
N ILE A 159 -0.20 11.54 1.46
CA ILE A 159 0.39 11.09 0.21
C ILE A 159 0.54 12.33 -0.68
N THR A 160 1.78 12.70 -0.98
CA THR A 160 2.13 13.93 -1.71
C THR A 160 2.78 13.66 -3.05
N GLU A 161 3.19 12.41 -3.29
CA GLU A 161 3.83 11.97 -4.51
C GLU A 161 3.15 10.68 -5.01
N PHE A 162 3.07 10.54 -6.33
CA PHE A 162 2.52 9.37 -7.01
C PHE A 162 3.50 8.89 -8.09
N ASP A 163 4.01 7.69 -7.90
CA ASP A 163 5.03 7.07 -8.73
C ASP A 163 4.44 5.95 -9.59
N LEU A 164 4.86 5.93 -10.83
CA LEU A 164 4.49 4.93 -11.82
C LEU A 164 5.71 4.04 -12.01
N ILE A 165 5.53 2.77 -11.69
CA ILE A 165 6.60 1.78 -11.65
C ILE A 165 6.21 0.59 -12.51
N THR A 166 7.15 -0.31 -12.77
CA THR A 166 6.82 -1.67 -13.17
C THR A 166 7.99 -2.62 -12.95
N ASP A 167 7.75 -3.85 -12.49
CA ASP A 167 8.74 -4.93 -12.49
C ASP A 167 8.41 -6.07 -13.46
N GLY A 168 7.27 -6.00 -14.15
CA GLY A 168 6.79 -6.99 -15.09
C GLY A 168 5.28 -7.15 -14.97
N TYR A 169 4.78 -8.31 -15.40
CA TYR A 169 3.50 -8.80 -14.93
C TYR A 169 3.76 -9.66 -13.68
N ASP A 170 2.87 -9.57 -12.71
CA ASP A 170 3.03 -10.13 -11.37
C ASP A 170 4.20 -9.49 -10.58
N GLY A 171 4.18 -9.62 -9.25
CA GLY A 171 5.22 -9.04 -8.39
C GLY A 171 4.71 -7.83 -7.62
N VAL A 172 5.40 -6.69 -7.72
CA VAL A 172 5.07 -5.49 -6.94
C VAL A 172 3.90 -4.74 -7.58
N VAL A 173 2.68 -5.04 -7.15
CA VAL A 173 1.46 -4.34 -7.63
C VAL A 173 1.45 -2.86 -7.20
N ALA A 174 1.72 -2.58 -5.92
CA ALA A 174 1.81 -1.23 -5.38
C ALA A 174 2.66 -1.23 -4.10
N HIS A 175 3.18 -0.08 -3.71
CA HIS A 175 3.77 0.10 -2.37
C HIS A 175 3.71 1.57 -1.95
N VAL A 176 3.81 1.84 -0.66
CA VAL A 176 4.07 3.18 -0.12
C VAL A 176 5.41 3.28 0.59
N MET A 177 6.02 4.46 0.52
CA MET A 177 7.22 4.78 1.30
C MET A 177 7.16 6.19 1.88
N PRO A 178 7.76 6.45 3.05
CA PRO A 178 7.94 7.82 3.53
C PRO A 178 8.78 8.63 2.54
N SER A 179 8.38 9.87 2.27
CA SER A 179 9.11 10.75 1.35
C SER A 179 10.49 11.07 1.92
N MET A 180 11.51 10.96 1.06
CA MET A 180 12.89 11.31 1.41
C MET A 180 13.06 12.81 1.74
N GLU A 181 12.22 13.67 1.18
CA GLU A 181 12.29 15.12 1.43
C GLU A 181 11.59 15.50 2.74
N ASN A 182 10.48 14.84 3.06
CA ASN A 182 9.72 15.05 4.28
C ASN A 182 9.17 13.71 4.80
N PRO A 183 9.79 13.10 5.83
CA PRO A 183 9.36 11.80 6.37
C PRO A 183 7.96 11.77 7.03
N LYS A 184 7.24 12.91 7.03
CA LYS A 184 5.83 12.97 7.45
C LYS A 184 4.86 12.69 6.32
N ASP A 185 5.33 12.88 5.10
CA ASP A 185 4.60 12.67 3.85
C ASP A 185 5.05 11.33 3.24
N TRP A 186 4.27 10.84 2.29
CA TRP A 186 4.37 9.52 1.71
C TRP A 186 4.25 9.59 0.19
N THR A 187 4.88 8.63 -0.45
CA THR A 187 4.82 8.39 -1.89
C THR A 187 4.06 7.10 -2.11
N LEU A 188 3.06 7.12 -2.98
CA LEU A 188 2.36 5.92 -3.45
C LEU A 188 2.94 5.52 -4.81
N SER A 189 3.44 4.30 -4.91
CA SER A 189 3.89 3.69 -6.16
C SER A 189 2.86 2.69 -6.65
N LEU A 190 2.56 2.69 -7.94
CA LEU A 190 1.63 1.75 -8.58
C LEU A 190 2.21 1.19 -9.87
N ASP A 191 2.12 -0.12 -10.04
CA ASP A 191 2.58 -0.83 -11.24
C ASP A 191 1.64 -0.59 -12.43
N THR A 192 2.20 -0.16 -13.54
CA THR A 192 1.46 0.14 -14.77
C THR A 192 1.04 -1.09 -15.57
N LEU A 193 1.71 -2.22 -15.45
CA LEU A 193 1.32 -3.45 -16.14
C LEU A 193 0.26 -4.20 -15.34
N ASP A 194 0.47 -4.39 -14.04
CA ASP A 194 -0.46 -5.17 -13.18
C ASP A 194 -1.82 -4.50 -13.00
N SER A 195 -1.84 -3.16 -12.99
CA SER A 195 -3.06 -2.37 -12.83
C SER A 195 -4.10 -2.60 -13.93
N ALA A 196 -3.72 -3.22 -15.06
CA ALA A 196 -4.60 -3.48 -16.19
C ALA A 196 -5.27 -4.87 -16.17
N VAL A 197 -4.78 -5.80 -15.35
CA VAL A 197 -5.15 -7.23 -15.43
C VAL A 197 -5.84 -7.76 -14.17
N ASN A 198 -5.31 -7.49 -12.97
CA ASN A 198 -5.80 -8.11 -11.72
C ASN A 198 -6.43 -7.07 -10.80
N ILE A 199 -7.63 -6.62 -11.14
CA ILE A 199 -8.25 -5.50 -10.44
C ILE A 199 -8.57 -5.81 -8.97
N ASP A 200 -8.87 -7.05 -8.60
CA ASP A 200 -9.12 -7.42 -7.21
C ASP A 200 -7.84 -7.36 -6.36
N GLU A 201 -6.70 -7.83 -6.90
CA GLU A 201 -5.38 -7.71 -6.27
C GLU A 201 -4.95 -6.25 -6.15
N VAL A 202 -5.14 -5.44 -7.20
CA VAL A 202 -4.86 -4.00 -7.17
C VAL A 202 -5.70 -3.31 -6.10
N MET A 203 -7.00 -3.61 -6.00
CA MET A 203 -7.87 -3.03 -4.98
C MET A 203 -7.45 -3.44 -3.56
N LYS A 204 -7.11 -4.72 -3.33
CA LYS A 204 -6.61 -5.21 -2.04
C LYS A 204 -5.31 -4.52 -1.65
N THR A 205 -4.36 -4.43 -2.59
CA THR A 205 -3.05 -3.82 -2.36
C THR A 205 -3.16 -2.33 -2.09
N LEU A 206 -3.96 -1.57 -2.85
CA LEU A 206 -4.16 -0.14 -2.58
C LEU A 206 -4.81 0.13 -1.21
N ILE A 207 -5.68 -0.75 -0.72
CA ILE A 207 -6.23 -0.68 0.64
C ILE A 207 -5.13 -0.99 1.67
N HIS A 208 -4.31 -2.02 1.42
CA HIS A 208 -3.17 -2.39 2.25
C HIS A 208 -2.16 -1.24 2.38
N GLU A 209 -1.73 -0.65 1.26
CA GLU A 209 -0.80 0.49 1.27
C GLU A 209 -1.37 1.71 1.99
N THR A 210 -2.68 1.94 1.87
CA THR A 210 -3.35 2.99 2.64
C THR A 210 -3.34 2.69 4.15
N ALA A 211 -3.36 1.42 4.54
CA ALA A 211 -3.24 1.00 5.93
C ALA A 211 -1.84 1.29 6.49
N HIS A 212 -0.78 1.12 5.71
CA HIS A 212 0.58 1.54 6.09
C HIS A 212 0.63 3.04 6.40
N VAL A 213 0.13 3.89 5.50
CA VAL A 213 0.09 5.35 5.75
C VAL A 213 -0.73 5.69 7.01
N LEU A 214 -1.85 4.99 7.23
CA LEU A 214 -2.72 5.19 8.40
C LEU A 214 -2.07 4.77 9.72
N THR A 215 -1.32 3.66 9.72
CA THR A 215 -0.84 2.96 10.93
C THR A 215 0.62 3.23 11.27
N LEU A 216 1.43 3.63 10.27
CA LEU A 216 2.85 3.97 10.41
C LEU A 216 3.14 5.47 10.25
N GLY A 217 2.23 6.24 9.67
CA GLY A 217 2.42 7.68 9.44
C GLY A 217 2.67 8.50 10.72
N HIS A 218 3.10 9.76 10.56
CA HIS A 218 3.60 10.62 11.65
C HIS A 218 2.61 10.86 12.82
N LYS A 219 1.30 10.62 12.60
CA LYS A 219 0.28 10.67 13.64
C LYS A 219 0.35 9.47 14.59
N GLN A 220 0.86 8.33 14.13
CA GLN A 220 1.06 7.08 14.85
C GLN A 220 2.48 6.99 15.41
N ILE A 221 3.48 7.28 14.57
CA ILE A 221 4.91 7.20 14.89
C ILE A 221 5.55 8.58 14.65
N PRO A 222 5.85 9.38 15.68
CA PRO A 222 6.43 10.71 15.49
C PRO A 222 7.80 10.63 14.81
N VAL A 223 8.01 11.48 13.81
CA VAL A 223 9.32 11.61 13.15
C VAL A 223 10.35 12.19 14.12
N ASP A 224 11.42 11.44 14.37
CA ASP A 224 12.66 11.92 15.02
C ASP A 224 13.73 12.09 13.93
N GLU A 225 14.03 13.34 13.56
CA GLU A 225 14.99 13.67 12.51
C GLU A 225 16.39 13.11 12.77
N ASN A 226 16.80 12.98 14.05
CA ASN A 226 18.12 12.42 14.37
C ASN A 226 18.12 10.90 14.20
N TYR A 227 16.99 10.25 14.48
CA TYR A 227 16.82 8.83 14.22
C TYR A 227 16.83 8.56 12.72
N VAL A 228 15.99 9.26 11.94
CA VAL A 228 15.90 9.09 10.48
C VAL A 228 17.28 9.25 9.84
N LYS A 229 18.00 10.33 10.16
CA LYS A 229 19.35 10.53 9.67
C LYS A 229 20.33 9.44 10.09
N ALA A 230 20.23 8.92 11.31
CA ALA A 230 21.10 7.84 11.77
C ALA A 230 20.79 6.53 11.04
N PHE A 231 19.51 6.24 10.79
CA PHE A 231 19.05 5.09 10.04
C PHE A 231 19.54 5.14 8.59
N GLU A 232 19.33 6.26 7.88
CA GLU A 232 19.79 6.46 6.49
C GLU A 232 21.31 6.40 6.32
N GLU A 233 22.08 6.79 7.35
CA GLU A 233 23.54 6.75 7.34
C GLU A 233 24.11 5.40 7.86
N ASP A 234 23.27 4.36 7.99
CA ASP A 234 23.61 3.03 8.52
C ASP A 234 24.33 3.07 9.88
N LYS A 235 23.92 4.00 10.76
CA LYS A 235 24.50 4.16 12.10
C LYS A 235 23.79 3.28 13.11
N ASP A 236 24.46 3.04 14.24
CA ASP A 236 23.86 2.34 15.37
C ASP A 236 22.64 3.10 15.93
N ILE A 237 21.46 2.51 15.77
CA ILE A 237 20.19 3.03 16.27
C ILE A 237 19.77 2.43 17.62
N SER A 238 20.60 1.59 18.25
CA SER A 238 20.26 0.89 19.51
C SER A 238 19.83 1.84 20.62
N THR A 239 20.42 3.04 20.68
CA THR A 239 20.06 4.05 21.68
C THR A 239 18.65 4.61 21.51
N TYR A 240 18.12 4.66 20.28
CA TYR A 240 16.73 5.06 20.01
C TYR A 240 15.78 3.92 20.40
N ARG A 241 16.09 2.69 19.96
CA ARG A 241 15.32 1.48 20.31
C ARG A 241 15.20 1.31 21.82
N ASN A 242 16.31 1.40 22.55
CA ASN A 242 16.35 1.21 24.02
C ASN A 242 15.62 2.32 24.81
N LYS A 243 15.43 3.50 24.21
CA LYS A 243 14.65 4.59 24.83
C LYS A 243 13.17 4.50 24.52
N CYS A 244 12.77 3.71 23.53
CA CYS A 244 11.38 3.54 23.18
C CYS A 244 10.68 2.71 24.25
N GLY A 245 9.68 3.30 24.92
CA GLY A 245 8.86 2.60 25.92
C GLY A 245 7.68 1.84 25.31
N ASN A 246 7.48 1.95 24.00
CA ASN A 246 6.40 1.36 23.22
C ASN A 246 6.99 0.47 22.12
N LEU A 247 6.17 0.02 21.17
CA LEU A 247 6.64 -0.64 19.96
C LEU A 247 7.63 0.26 19.19
N PHE A 248 8.79 -0.30 18.83
CA PHE A 248 9.81 0.34 18.00
C PHE A 248 9.87 -0.36 16.65
N LEU A 249 9.63 0.39 15.57
CA LEU A 249 9.62 -0.04 14.18
C LEU A 249 10.69 0.71 13.38
N GLN A 250 10.78 0.42 12.07
CA GLN A 250 11.66 1.13 11.15
C GLN A 250 11.34 2.64 11.05
N GLU A 251 10.09 3.03 11.23
CA GLU A 251 9.67 4.44 11.22
C GLU A 251 10.00 5.13 12.56
N GLY A 252 10.37 4.36 13.59
CA GLY A 252 10.78 4.83 14.89
C GLY A 252 9.88 4.34 16.04
N CYS A 253 9.74 5.17 17.08
CA CYS A 253 9.03 4.79 18.29
C CYS A 253 7.55 5.16 18.24
N ALA A 254 6.67 4.16 18.27
CA ALA A 254 5.23 4.37 18.21
C ALA A 254 4.69 5.11 19.44
N LYS A 255 3.61 5.90 19.26
CA LYS A 255 2.86 6.48 20.38
C LYS A 255 2.14 5.38 21.15
N GLU A 256 1.99 5.58 22.46
CA GLU A 256 1.29 4.63 23.33
C GLU A 256 -0.13 4.30 22.83
N LYS A 257 -0.83 5.31 22.32
CA LYS A 257 -2.21 5.20 21.81
C LYS A 257 -2.31 5.06 20.29
N SER A 258 -1.20 4.80 19.58
CA SER A 258 -1.28 4.53 18.14
C SER A 258 -2.04 3.23 17.88
N TYR A 259 -2.63 3.08 16.69
CA TYR A 259 -3.28 1.84 16.29
C TYR A 259 -2.27 0.70 16.28
N ILE A 260 -1.10 0.90 15.67
CA ILE A 260 -0.02 -0.09 15.59
C ILE A 260 0.47 -0.55 16.97
N ASN A 261 0.65 0.36 17.94
CA ASN A 261 1.09 -0.02 19.28
C ASN A 261 -0.02 -0.76 20.05
N GLN A 262 -1.28 -0.36 19.91
CA GLN A 262 -2.40 -1.06 20.54
C GLN A 262 -2.60 -2.46 19.94
N PHE A 263 -2.50 -2.58 18.62
CA PHE A 263 -2.56 -3.85 17.90
C PHE A 263 -1.42 -4.77 18.32
N TYR A 264 -0.19 -4.26 18.37
CA TYR A 264 0.96 -5.03 18.83
C TYR A 264 0.78 -5.56 20.26
N ASN A 265 0.36 -4.70 21.18
CA ASN A 265 0.18 -5.10 22.57
C ASN A 265 -0.94 -6.14 22.74
N ALA A 266 -1.98 -6.08 21.91
CA ALA A 266 -3.10 -7.01 21.97
C ALA A 266 -2.78 -8.37 21.34
N PHE A 267 -2.04 -8.39 20.22
CA PHE A 267 -1.96 -9.58 19.36
C PHE A 267 -0.54 -10.05 19.06
N TRP A 268 0.46 -9.18 18.99
CA TRP A 268 1.83 -9.55 18.62
C TRP A 268 2.74 -9.84 19.81
N LYS A 269 2.61 -9.09 20.89
CA LYS A 269 3.44 -9.26 22.09
C LYS A 269 3.46 -10.71 22.62
N PRO A 270 2.38 -11.50 22.55
CA PRO A 270 2.41 -12.92 22.92
C PRO A 270 3.22 -13.82 21.97
N ILE A 271 3.33 -13.47 20.68
CA ILE A 271 3.96 -14.30 19.64
C ILE A 271 5.35 -13.83 19.23
N GLU A 272 5.75 -12.60 19.59
CA GLU A 272 7.00 -11.96 19.19
C GLU A 272 8.24 -12.80 19.50
N GLN A 273 8.28 -13.46 20.66
CA GLN A 273 9.40 -14.33 21.02
C GLN A 273 9.51 -15.53 20.07
N GLU A 274 8.38 -16.20 19.80
CA GLU A 274 8.34 -17.36 18.91
C GLU A 274 8.71 -16.96 17.47
N TRP A 275 8.13 -15.86 16.98
CA TRP A 275 8.41 -15.29 15.66
C TRP A 275 9.90 -14.93 15.50
N THR A 276 10.52 -14.33 16.53
CA THR A 276 11.95 -13.95 16.52
C THR A 276 12.85 -15.18 16.55
N GLU A 277 12.55 -16.15 17.40
CA GLU A 277 13.35 -17.38 17.54
C GLU A 277 13.32 -18.23 16.26
N LYS A 278 12.17 -18.24 15.57
CA LYS A 278 11.99 -18.92 14.28
C LYS A 278 12.57 -18.15 13.09
N LYS A 279 12.89 -16.85 13.24
CA LYS A 279 13.40 -16.00 12.15
C LYS A 279 12.43 -15.90 10.97
N VAL A 280 11.14 -15.76 11.27
CA VAL A 280 10.05 -15.78 10.28
C VAL A 280 10.27 -14.77 9.14
N GLU A 281 10.77 -13.57 9.44
CA GLU A 281 11.02 -12.54 8.42
C GLU A 281 12.22 -12.85 7.49
N GLU A 282 13.08 -13.81 7.82
CA GLU A 282 14.33 -14.05 7.09
C GLU A 282 14.16 -14.91 5.83
N SER A 283 13.11 -15.74 5.72
CA SER A 283 12.84 -16.55 4.52
C SER A 283 11.36 -16.85 4.31
N GLU A 284 10.96 -16.95 3.05
CA GLU A 284 9.59 -17.30 2.64
C GLU A 284 9.18 -18.68 3.17
N GLU A 285 10.08 -19.67 3.15
CA GLU A 285 9.82 -21.01 3.69
C GLU A 285 9.38 -20.94 5.16
N THR A 286 10.08 -20.16 5.97
CA THR A 286 9.75 -20.00 7.39
C THR A 286 8.40 -19.30 7.57
N GLN A 287 8.06 -18.35 6.70
CA GLN A 287 6.74 -17.70 6.71
C GLN A 287 5.62 -18.69 6.38
N ILE A 288 5.80 -19.53 5.34
CA ILE A 288 4.84 -20.58 4.97
C ILE A 288 4.62 -21.53 6.15
N GLU A 289 5.68 -22.02 6.77
CA GLU A 289 5.57 -22.93 7.93
C GLU A 289 4.89 -22.25 9.13
N PHE A 290 5.29 -21.01 9.44
CA PHE A 290 4.70 -20.26 10.54
C PHE A 290 3.22 -19.98 10.30
N PHE A 291 2.82 -19.61 9.08
CA PHE A 291 1.44 -19.40 8.71
C PHE A 291 0.63 -20.70 8.81
N LYS A 292 1.15 -21.83 8.32
CA LYS A 292 0.52 -23.16 8.46
C LYS A 292 0.20 -23.48 9.93
N GLU A 293 1.13 -23.21 10.83
CA GLU A 293 0.97 -23.43 12.28
C GLU A 293 0.01 -22.42 12.94
N LYS A 294 -0.05 -21.19 12.41
CA LYS A 294 -0.74 -20.04 13.01
C LYS A 294 -1.92 -19.54 12.16
N GLN A 295 -2.49 -20.38 11.30
CA GLN A 295 -3.53 -19.98 10.33
C GLN A 295 -4.79 -19.37 10.96
N ASP A 296 -5.08 -19.70 12.22
CA ASP A 296 -6.21 -19.12 12.98
C ASP A 296 -5.87 -17.74 13.57
N GLU A 297 -4.59 -17.35 13.55
CA GLU A 297 -4.07 -16.11 14.10
C GLU A 297 -3.84 -15.03 13.04
N PHE A 298 -3.57 -15.38 11.78
CA PHE A 298 -3.29 -14.44 10.69
C PHE A 298 -4.36 -14.50 9.59
N VAL A 299 -4.56 -13.39 8.88
CA VAL A 299 -5.51 -13.30 7.75
C VAL A 299 -4.88 -13.72 6.41
N SER A 300 -3.55 -13.77 6.36
CA SER A 300 -2.70 -14.04 5.20
C SER A 300 -1.35 -14.62 5.65
N GLN A 301 -0.63 -15.29 4.75
CA GLN A 301 0.78 -15.65 4.96
C GLN A 301 1.64 -14.39 5.06
N TYR A 302 1.39 -13.40 4.19
CA TYR A 302 2.18 -12.17 4.14
C TYR A 302 2.14 -11.38 5.46
N GLY A 303 1.00 -11.42 6.17
CA GLY A 303 0.88 -10.84 7.51
C GLY A 303 1.80 -11.48 8.55
N THR A 304 2.39 -12.65 8.30
CA THR A 304 3.41 -13.23 9.19
C THR A 304 4.77 -12.54 9.09
N THR A 305 5.00 -11.76 8.04
CA THR A 305 6.27 -11.05 7.78
C THR A 305 6.67 -10.24 8.99
N ASN A 306 5.84 -9.31 9.47
CA ASN A 306 6.04 -8.54 10.69
C ASN A 306 4.72 -7.86 11.13
N VAL A 307 4.75 -7.14 12.25
CA VAL A 307 3.55 -6.48 12.81
C VAL A 307 2.98 -5.36 11.95
N ALA A 308 3.81 -4.73 11.11
CA ALA A 308 3.34 -3.71 10.17
C ALA A 308 2.52 -4.35 9.05
N GLU A 309 2.97 -5.48 8.49
CA GLU A 309 2.22 -6.22 7.47
C GLU A 309 0.94 -6.83 8.03
N ASP A 310 0.98 -7.45 9.23
CA ASP A 310 -0.24 -8.04 9.82
C ASP A 310 -1.32 -7.00 10.08
N ILE A 311 -0.98 -5.80 10.57
CA ILE A 311 -2.00 -4.77 10.80
C ILE A 311 -2.56 -4.26 9.47
N ALA A 312 -1.74 -4.17 8.42
CA ALA A 312 -2.16 -3.70 7.11
C ALA A 312 -3.10 -4.71 6.45
N ASP A 313 -2.73 -5.99 6.43
CA ASP A 313 -3.59 -7.07 5.92
C ASP A 313 -4.86 -7.25 6.76
N THR A 314 -4.76 -7.16 8.09
CA THR A 314 -5.94 -7.21 8.94
C THR A 314 -6.86 -6.01 8.69
N PHE A 315 -6.30 -4.81 8.42
CA PHE A 315 -7.10 -3.65 8.05
C PHE A 315 -7.79 -3.84 6.70
N THR A 316 -7.10 -4.40 5.70
CA THR A 316 -7.68 -4.77 4.41
C THR A 316 -8.83 -5.76 4.60
N ALA A 317 -8.64 -6.80 5.43
CA ALA A 317 -9.69 -7.72 5.82
C ALA A 317 -10.84 -7.04 6.58
N PHE A 318 -10.57 -6.02 7.40
CA PHE A 318 -11.61 -5.21 8.05
C PHE A 318 -12.48 -4.46 7.04
N ILE A 319 -11.87 -3.88 6.00
CA ILE A 319 -12.62 -3.25 4.92
C ILE A 319 -13.46 -4.30 4.18
N LEU A 320 -12.85 -5.41 3.82
CA LEU A 320 -13.38 -6.39 2.88
C LEU A 320 -14.10 -7.60 3.50
N GLN A 321 -14.29 -7.70 4.82
CA GLN A 321 -15.06 -8.80 5.43
C GLN A 321 -16.43 -8.33 5.92
N ASP A 322 -17.42 -9.21 5.78
CA ASP A 322 -18.76 -9.00 6.31
C ASP A 322 -18.73 -8.92 7.85
N SER A 323 -19.34 -7.88 8.43
CA SER A 323 -19.25 -7.63 9.87
C SER A 323 -19.86 -8.75 10.72
N LYS A 324 -20.88 -9.46 10.20
CA LYS A 324 -21.50 -10.59 10.89
C LYS A 324 -20.52 -11.77 10.94
N LYS A 325 -19.82 -12.07 9.84
CA LYS A 325 -18.77 -13.10 9.81
C LYS A 325 -17.66 -12.79 10.82
N VAL A 326 -17.21 -11.54 10.87
CA VAL A 326 -16.21 -11.08 11.85
C VAL A 326 -16.70 -11.29 13.29
N LYS A 327 -17.97 -10.95 13.57
CA LYS A 327 -18.56 -11.07 14.91
C LYS A 327 -18.78 -12.51 15.35
N GLU A 328 -19.11 -13.40 14.42
CA GLU A 328 -19.38 -14.82 14.68
C GLU A 328 -18.10 -15.67 14.71
N GLY A 329 -17.01 -15.19 14.10
CA GLY A 329 -15.70 -15.82 14.08
C GLY A 329 -15.08 -15.99 15.47
N SER A 330 -14.48 -17.15 15.72
CA SER A 330 -13.91 -17.52 17.02
C SER A 330 -12.38 -17.43 17.06
N GLU A 331 -11.78 -17.56 15.89
CA GLU A 331 -10.36 -17.55 15.60
C GLU A 331 -9.74 -16.16 15.90
N LEU A 332 -8.45 -16.14 16.23
CA LEU A 332 -7.77 -14.90 16.63
C LEU A 332 -7.74 -13.87 15.49
N LYS A 333 -7.62 -14.30 14.23
CA LYS A 333 -7.72 -13.42 13.06
C LYS A 333 -9.02 -12.61 13.01
N TYR A 334 -10.16 -13.18 13.40
CA TYR A 334 -11.42 -12.42 13.48
C TYR A 334 -11.44 -11.42 14.64
N LYS A 335 -10.74 -11.70 15.74
CA LYS A 335 -10.56 -10.72 16.83
C LYS A 335 -9.64 -9.57 16.41
N LYS A 336 -8.59 -9.86 15.62
CA LYS A 336 -7.76 -8.85 14.98
C LYS A 336 -8.59 -7.98 14.03
N ILE A 337 -9.45 -8.56 13.20
CA ILE A 337 -10.36 -7.78 12.34
C ILE A 337 -11.34 -6.94 13.19
N ALA A 338 -11.91 -7.53 14.25
CA ALA A 338 -12.82 -6.85 15.17
C ALA A 338 -12.17 -5.67 15.92
N PHE A 339 -10.84 -5.64 16.05
CA PHE A 339 -10.09 -4.54 16.67
C PHE A 339 -10.45 -3.18 16.07
N PHE A 340 -10.63 -3.10 14.75
CA PHE A 340 -10.87 -1.81 14.09
C PHE A 340 -12.27 -1.25 14.35
N TYR A 341 -13.24 -2.10 14.70
CA TYR A 341 -14.61 -1.66 15.03
C TYR A 341 -14.69 -0.84 16.33
N GLN A 342 -13.66 -0.87 17.18
CA GLN A 342 -13.64 -0.03 18.39
C GLN A 342 -13.34 1.45 18.11
N PHE A 343 -13.00 1.79 16.86
CA PHE A 343 -12.64 3.13 16.41
C PHE A 343 -13.72 3.67 15.46
N PRO A 344 -14.66 4.51 15.95
CA PRO A 344 -15.78 5.00 15.13
C PRO A 344 -15.35 5.69 13.83
N GLU A 345 -14.19 6.34 13.83
CA GLU A 345 -13.60 6.96 12.65
C GLU A 345 -13.18 5.94 11.57
N LEU A 346 -12.75 4.74 11.96
CA LEU A 346 -12.36 3.67 11.04
C LEU A 346 -13.59 2.90 10.54
N VAL A 347 -14.62 2.74 11.37
CA VAL A 347 -15.93 2.21 10.92
C VAL A 347 -16.53 3.12 9.86
N ARG A 348 -16.43 4.45 10.03
CA ARG A 348 -16.82 5.41 9.01
C ARG A 348 -15.96 5.30 7.76
N MET A 349 -14.63 5.22 7.92
CA MET A 349 -13.70 5.03 6.80
C MET A 349 -14.06 3.79 5.98
N ARG A 350 -14.37 2.67 6.64
CA ARG A 350 -14.81 1.44 5.97
C ARG A 350 -15.99 1.66 5.04
N ALA A 351 -17.06 2.30 5.53
CA ALA A 351 -18.24 2.57 4.70
C ALA A 351 -17.92 3.46 3.48
N GLU A 352 -17.03 4.44 3.65
CA GLU A 352 -16.65 5.37 2.59
C GLU A 352 -15.71 4.73 1.56
N VAL A 353 -14.75 3.92 1.99
CA VAL A 353 -13.86 3.14 1.11
C VAL A 353 -14.67 2.10 0.34
N LEU A 354 -15.60 1.39 0.99
CA LEU A 354 -16.50 0.46 0.29
C LEU A 354 -17.40 1.17 -0.73
N SER A 355 -17.86 2.39 -0.44
CA SER A 355 -18.55 3.20 -1.43
C SER A 355 -17.64 3.59 -2.61
N GLY A 356 -16.37 3.89 -2.35
CA GLY A 356 -15.36 4.14 -3.39
C GLY A 356 -15.10 2.92 -4.26
N LEU A 357 -14.87 1.77 -3.63
CA LEU A 357 -14.69 0.48 -4.30
C LEU A 357 -15.92 0.09 -5.14
N TYR A 358 -17.13 0.37 -4.65
CA TYR A 358 -18.34 0.19 -5.44
C TYR A 358 -18.43 1.14 -6.65
N ASP A 359 -17.86 2.34 -6.57
CA ASP A 359 -17.79 3.24 -7.71
C ASP A 359 -16.75 2.77 -8.74
N VAL A 360 -15.57 2.32 -8.30
CA VAL A 360 -14.54 1.69 -9.16
C VAL A 360 -15.12 0.46 -9.86
N SER A 361 -15.84 -0.41 -9.16
CA SER A 361 -16.43 -1.62 -9.76
C SER A 361 -17.54 -1.37 -10.81
N LYS A 362 -17.94 -0.11 -11.02
CA LYS A 362 -18.84 0.27 -12.13
C LYS A 362 -18.11 0.69 -13.39
N THR A 363 -16.83 1.07 -13.27
CA THR A 363 -16.01 1.53 -14.39
C THR A 363 -15.17 0.42 -15.01
N ILE A 364 -14.96 -0.68 -14.28
CA ILE A 364 -14.38 -1.91 -14.82
C ILE A 364 -15.37 -2.50 -15.85
N GLU A 365 -14.96 -2.56 -17.12
CA GLU A 365 -15.69 -3.32 -18.14
C GLU A 365 -15.57 -4.82 -17.81
N GLN A 366 -16.71 -5.53 -17.78
CA GLN A 366 -16.76 -6.98 -17.54
C GLN A 366 -16.49 -7.79 -18.80
#